data_AF-A0A831VN18-F1
#
_entry.id   AF-A0A831VN18-F1
#
_cell.length_a   1.000
_cell.length_b   1.000
_cell.length_c   1.000
_cell.angle_alpha   90.00
_cell.angle_beta   90.00
_cell.angle_gamma   90.00
#
_symmetry.space_group_name_H-M   'P 1'
#
loop_
_entity.id
_entity.type
_entity.pdbx_description
1 polymer ?
#
loop_
_entity_poly.entity_id
_entity_poly.type
_entity_poly.pdbx_seq_one_letter_code
_entity_poly.pdbx_strand_id
1 'polypeptide(L)'
;MMKPTNFAYYLANFLSKYLPGIAGLSPNTIMSYRDTFSLFLDFCSEHKNIKAEKFSLSHLNRKLVEEYLEWLEKARNCIASTRNVRLAAFHSFCRYLQMEFPDYIH
;
A
#
# COMPACT_ATOMS: atom_id res chain seq x y z
N MET A 1 -23.05 4.64 -8.73
CA MET A 1 -21.59 4.49 -8.54
C MET A 1 -21.32 4.02 -7.13
N MET A 2 -20.50 2.99 -6.92
CA MET A 2 -20.03 2.64 -5.57
C MET A 2 -19.11 3.75 -5.07
N LYS A 3 -19.26 4.15 -3.80
CA LYS A 3 -18.34 5.10 -3.17
C LYS A 3 -16.96 4.42 -3.04
N PRO A 4 -15.85 5.13 -3.29
CA PRO A 4 -14.52 4.58 -3.06
C PRO A 4 -14.38 4.18 -1.59
N THR A 5 -13.68 3.07 -1.33
CA THR A 5 -13.36 2.66 0.03
C THR A 5 -12.43 3.69 0.69
N ASN A 6 -12.38 3.72 2.02
CA ASN A 6 -11.44 4.59 2.73
C ASN A 6 -9.98 4.33 2.29
N PHE A 7 -9.60 3.07 2.05
CA PHE A 7 -8.29 2.73 1.52
C PHE A 7 -8.04 3.37 0.15
N ALA A 8 -8.97 3.24 -0.80
CA ALA A 8 -8.82 3.81 -2.13
C ALA A 8 -8.70 5.35 -2.08
N TYR A 9 -9.50 6.00 -1.22
CA TYR A 9 -9.44 7.45 -0.99
C TYR A 9 -8.06 7.89 -0.49
N TYR A 10 -7.56 7.26 0.59
CA TYR A 10 -6.27 7.64 1.17
C TYR A 10 -5.10 7.25 0.29
N LEU A 11 -5.16 6.12 -0.42
CA LEU A 11 -4.11 5.74 -1.37
C LEU A 11 -4.01 6.74 -2.52
N ALA A 12 -5.14 7.21 -3.04
CA ALA A 12 -5.16 8.23 -4.09
C ALA A 12 -4.52 9.54 -3.61
N ASN A 13 -4.89 10.03 -2.42
CA ASN A 13 -4.29 11.23 -1.85
C ASN A 13 -2.80 11.04 -1.51
N PHE A 14 -2.42 9.86 -1.02
CA PHE A 14 -1.04 9.51 -0.75
C PHE A 14 -0.17 9.64 -2.01
N LEU A 15 -0.59 9.00 -3.10
CA LEU A 15 0.17 8.99 -4.36
C LEU A 15 0.17 10.35 -5.07
N SER A 16 -0.95 11.08 -5.04
CA SER A 16 -1.12 12.30 -5.85
C SER A 16 -0.77 13.61 -5.13
N LYS A 17 -0.82 13.63 -3.79
CA LYS A 17 -0.60 14.85 -2.99
C LYS A 17 0.57 14.68 -2.03
N TYR A 18 0.50 13.67 -1.17
CA TYR A 18 1.49 13.51 -0.10
C TYR A 18 2.89 13.19 -0.66
N LEU A 19 3.02 12.17 -1.50
CA LEU A 19 4.32 11.77 -2.03
C LEU A 19 5.03 12.87 -2.85
N PRO A 20 4.40 13.52 -3.84
CA PRO A 20 5.06 14.56 -4.62
C PRO A 20 5.21 15.88 -3.86
N GLY A 21 4.22 16.27 -3.04
CA GLY A 21 4.18 17.59 -2.41
C GLY A 21 4.84 17.64 -1.04
N ILE A 22 4.51 16.68 -0.15
CA ILE A 22 4.96 16.71 1.26
C ILE A 22 6.27 15.92 1.42
N ALA A 23 6.33 14.71 0.88
CA ALA A 23 7.51 13.86 1.00
C ALA A 23 8.59 14.17 -0.05
N GLY A 24 8.26 14.92 -1.11
CA GLY A 24 9.20 15.32 -2.16
C GLY A 24 9.85 14.15 -2.90
N LEU A 25 9.15 13.01 -3.03
CA LEU A 25 9.73 11.81 -3.66
C LEU A 25 9.82 11.95 -5.18
N SER A 26 10.83 11.30 -5.76
CA SER A 26 11.03 11.30 -7.21
C SER A 26 9.85 10.62 -7.94
N PRO A 27 9.54 11.01 -9.19
CA PRO A 27 8.51 10.35 -9.99
C PRO A 27 8.69 8.83 -10.10
N ASN A 28 9.94 8.37 -10.22
CA ASN A 28 10.26 6.93 -10.26
C ASN A 28 9.91 6.22 -8.95
N THR A 29 10.18 6.85 -7.81
CA THR A 29 9.79 6.32 -6.50
C THR A 29 8.28 6.27 -6.35
N ILE A 30 7.56 7.31 -6.80
CA ILE A 30 6.09 7.35 -6.78
C ILE A 30 5.50 6.25 -7.64
N MET A 31 6.02 6.03 -8.86
CA MET A 31 5.60 4.92 -9.72
C MET A 31 5.87 3.57 -9.05
N SER A 32 7.04 3.39 -8.44
CA SER A 32 7.35 2.16 -7.70
C SER A 32 6.39 1.91 -6.53
N TYR A 33 5.96 2.96 -5.83
CA TYR A 33 4.98 2.84 -4.75
C TYR A 33 3.59 2.51 -5.29
N ARG A 34 3.15 3.16 -6.37
CA ARG A 34 1.90 2.82 -7.07
C ARG A 34 1.89 1.34 -7.46
N ASP A 35 2.95 0.86 -8.12
CA ASP A 35 3.07 -0.52 -8.57
C ASP A 35 3.17 -1.51 -7.40
N THR A 36 3.58 -1.03 -6.22
CA THR A 36 3.50 -1.80 -4.97
C THR A 36 2.05 -2.05 -4.57
N PHE A 37 1.25 -0.99 -4.49
CA PHE A 37 -0.14 -1.11 -4.06
C PHE A 37 -1.04 -1.80 -5.10
N SER A 38 -0.81 -1.59 -6.41
CA SER A 38 -1.53 -2.34 -7.45
C SER A 38 -1.30 -3.85 -7.29
N LEU A 39 -0.05 -4.27 -7.19
CA LEU A 39 0.28 -5.69 -7.04
C LEU A 39 -0.21 -6.28 -5.71
N PHE A 40 -0.23 -5.49 -4.64
CA PHE A 40 -0.81 -5.90 -3.37
C PHE A 40 -2.32 -6.15 -3.46
N LEU A 41 -3.06 -5.29 -4.18
CA LEU A 41 -4.49 -5.49 -4.40
C LEU A 41 -4.77 -6.71 -5.26
N ASP A 42 -3.95 -6.98 -6.27
CA ASP A 42 -4.04 -8.21 -7.09
C ASP A 42 -3.84 -9.44 -6.20
N PHE A 43 -2.79 -9.43 -5.36
CA PHE A 43 -2.56 -10.50 -4.38
C PHE A 43 -3.75 -10.71 -3.44
N CYS A 44 -4.36 -9.63 -2.93
CA CYS A 44 -5.53 -9.73 -2.06
C CYS A 44 -6.74 -10.34 -2.81
N SER A 45 -6.93 -9.99 -4.08
CA SER A 45 -8.01 -10.53 -4.89
C SER A 45 -7.80 -12.02 -5.16
N GLU A 46 -6.60 -12.41 -5.59
CA GLU A 46 -6.27 -13.77 -6.02
C GLU A 46 -6.10 -14.75 -4.86
N HIS A 47 -5.48 -14.32 -3.76
CA HIS A 47 -5.07 -15.22 -2.67
C HIS A 47 -5.87 -15.06 -1.38
N LYS A 48 -6.60 -13.95 -1.21
CA LYS A 48 -7.38 -13.66 -0.01
C LYS A 48 -8.88 -13.53 -0.28
N ASN A 49 -9.28 -13.61 -1.55
CA ASN A 49 -10.67 -13.45 -2.00
C ASN A 49 -11.26 -12.08 -1.58
N ILE A 50 -10.41 -11.05 -1.49
CA ILE A 50 -10.80 -9.67 -1.17
C ILE A 50 -10.64 -8.84 -2.43
N LYS A 51 -11.75 -8.54 -3.10
CA LYS A 51 -11.74 -7.71 -4.31
C LYS A 51 -11.21 -6.31 -4.00
N ALA A 52 -10.44 -5.74 -4.92
CA ALA A 52 -9.87 -4.39 -4.78
C ALA A 52 -10.93 -3.32 -4.47
N GLU A 53 -12.11 -3.40 -5.12
CA GLU A 53 -13.26 -2.50 -4.90
C GLU A 53 -13.89 -2.59 -3.49
N LYS A 54 -13.61 -3.67 -2.75
CA LYS A 54 -14.07 -3.90 -1.37
C LYS A 54 -12.96 -3.75 -0.34
N PHE A 55 -11.72 -3.59 -0.78
CA PHE A 55 -10.57 -3.48 0.11
C PHE A 55 -10.62 -2.16 0.88
N SER A 56 -10.58 -2.22 2.21
CA SER A 56 -10.66 -1.07 3.13
C SER A 56 -9.50 -1.10 4.12
N LEU A 57 -9.26 0.01 4.82
CA LEU A 57 -8.19 0.11 5.82
C LEU A 57 -8.30 -0.93 6.93
N SER A 58 -9.50 -1.40 7.29
CA SER A 58 -9.69 -2.44 8.30
C SER A 58 -9.16 -3.81 7.88
N HIS A 59 -8.98 -4.04 6.57
CA HIS A 59 -8.33 -5.26 6.06
C HIS A 59 -6.82 -5.17 6.15
N LEU A 60 -6.25 -3.95 6.06
CA LEU A 60 -4.81 -3.73 6.07
C LEU A 60 -4.28 -3.93 7.49
N ASN A 61 -3.61 -5.06 7.71
CA ASN A 61 -2.97 -5.39 8.97
C ASN A 61 -1.58 -6.01 8.71
N ARG A 62 -0.79 -6.10 9.78
CA ARG A 62 0.58 -6.63 9.74
C ARG A 62 0.65 -8.02 9.08
N LYS A 63 -0.22 -8.94 9.48
CA LYS A 63 -0.22 -10.32 8.97
C LYS A 63 -0.45 -10.34 7.45
N LEU A 64 -1.39 -9.55 6.96
CA LEU A 64 -1.68 -9.47 5.53
C LEU A 64 -0.49 -8.92 4.72
N VAL A 65 0.23 -7.93 5.26
CA VAL A 65 1.45 -7.40 4.64
C VAL A 65 2.57 -8.43 4.66
N GLU A 66 2.78 -9.14 5.77
CA GLU A 66 3.79 -10.21 5.87
C GLU A 66 3.52 -11.33 4.86
N GLU A 67 2.26 -11.79 4.74
CA GLU A 67 1.85 -12.79 3.76
C GLU A 67 2.07 -12.33 2.31
N TYR A 68 1.82 -11.06 2.01
CA TYR A 68 2.13 -10.48 0.70
C TYR A 68 3.63 -10.48 0.40
N LEU A 69 4.46 -10.10 1.37
CA LEU A 69 5.91 -10.05 1.19
C LEU A 69 6.51 -11.44 1.00
N GLU A 70 6.01 -12.44 1.73
CA GLU A 70 6.40 -13.84 1.56
C GLU A 70 5.98 -14.37 0.18
N TRP A 71 4.77 -14.02 -0.27
CA TRP A 71 4.31 -14.38 -1.62
C TRP A 71 5.16 -13.76 -2.72
N LEU A 72 5.62 -12.52 -2.57
CA LEU A 72 6.53 -11.88 -3.54
C LEU A 72 7.84 -12.65 -3.71
N GLU A 73 8.42 -13.13 -2.61
CA GLU A 73 9.65 -13.92 -2.66
C GLU A 73 9.40 -15.28 -3.31
N LYS A 74 8.35 -15.99 -2.88
CA LYS A 74 8.09 -17.38 -3.30
C LYS A 74 7.50 -17.50 -4.70
N ALA A 75 6.48 -16.71 -5.02
CA ALA A 75 5.74 -16.83 -6.27
C ALA A 75 6.35 -15.98 -7.39
N ARG A 76 6.97 -14.85 -7.05
CA ARG A 76 7.54 -13.91 -8.03
C ARG A 76 9.06 -13.86 -8.04
N ASN A 77 9.74 -14.70 -7.25
CA ASN A 77 11.19 -14.77 -7.13
C ASN A 77 11.84 -13.39 -6.90
N CYS A 78 11.15 -12.50 -6.20
CA CYS A 78 11.67 -11.17 -5.91
C CYS A 78 12.83 -11.29 -4.89
N ILE A 79 13.96 -10.67 -5.20
CA ILE A 79 15.07 -10.57 -4.27
C ILE A 79 14.74 -9.65 -3.09
N ALA A 80 15.49 -9.79 -2.00
CA ALA A 80 15.28 -9.04 -0.76
C ALA A 80 15.25 -7.51 -0.95
N SER A 81 16.05 -6.96 -1.88
CA SER A 81 16.06 -5.52 -2.16
C SER A 81 14.72 -5.04 -2.74
N THR A 82 14.15 -5.77 -3.70
CA THR A 82 12.82 -5.48 -4.27
C THR A 82 11.73 -5.59 -3.21
N ARG A 83 11.77 -6.63 -2.37
CA ARG A 83 10.84 -6.78 -1.24
C ARG A 83 10.94 -5.59 -0.28
N ASN A 84 12.15 -5.15 0.05
CA ASN A 84 12.36 -4.05 0.99
C ASN A 84 11.86 -2.70 0.45
N VAL A 85 11.99 -2.45 -0.86
CA VAL A 85 11.38 -1.27 -1.50
C VAL A 85 9.86 -1.29 -1.36
N ARG A 86 9.24 -2.46 -1.59
CA ARG A 86 7.79 -2.63 -1.43
C ARG A 86 7.35 -2.45 0.03
N LEU A 87 8.09 -3.01 0.98
CA LEU A 87 7.85 -2.78 2.42
C LEU A 87 8.00 -1.29 2.80
N ALA A 88 8.98 -0.58 2.23
CA ALA A 88 9.13 0.85 2.46
C ALA A 88 7.92 1.67 2.00
N ALA A 89 7.25 1.25 0.91
CA ALA A 89 6.00 1.88 0.46
C ALA A 89 4.88 1.73 1.50
N PHE A 90 4.73 0.55 2.12
CA PHE A 90 3.78 0.36 3.23
C PHE A 90 4.12 1.20 4.45
N HIS A 91 5.39 1.24 4.86
CA HIS A 91 5.81 2.09 5.98
C HIS A 91 5.51 3.57 5.71
N SER A 92 5.76 4.04 4.48
CA SER A 92 5.47 5.42 4.09
C SER A 92 3.97 5.71 4.11
N PHE A 93 3.15 4.77 3.61
CA PHE A 93 1.69 4.91 3.62
C PHE A 93 1.13 4.89 5.04
N CYS A 94 1.62 4.03 5.93
CA CYS A 94 1.18 4.02 7.33
C CYS A 94 1.54 5.31 8.06
N ARG A 95 2.73 5.89 7.81
CA ARG A 95 3.08 7.22 8.36
C ARG A 95 2.15 8.32 7.85
N TYR A 96 1.79 8.27 6.58
CA TYR A 96 0.79 9.19 6.02
C TYR A 96 -0.57 9.03 6.71
N LEU A 97 -1.06 7.80 6.87
CA LEU A 97 -2.34 7.54 7.54
C LEU A 97 -2.34 8.05 9.00
N GLN A 98 -1.25 7.91 9.73
CA GLN A 98 -1.14 8.44 11.09
C GLN A 98 -1.38 9.96 11.14
N MET A 99 -0.93 10.71 10.14
CA MET A 99 -1.18 12.16 10.05
C MET A 99 -2.66 12.50 9.76
N GLU A 100 -3.35 11.64 9.01
CA GLU A 100 -4.77 11.82 8.67
C GLU A 100 -5.71 11.41 9.81
N PHE A 101 -5.23 10.60 10.75
CA PHE A 101 -5.97 10.17 11.92
C PHE A 101 -5.22 10.52 13.22
N PRO A 102 -5.21 11.82 13.62
CA PRO A 102 -4.43 12.31 14.75
C PRO A 102 -4.78 11.64 16.09
N ASP A 103 -5.99 11.11 16.23
CA ASP A 103 -6.43 10.38 17.43
C ASP A 103 -5.62 9.09 17.69
N TYR A 104 -4.87 8.60 16.69
CA TYR A 104 -4.00 7.43 16.79
C TYR A 104 -2.50 7.79 16.84
N ILE A 105 -2.16 9.08 16.94
CA ILE A 105 -0.79 9.52 17.23
C ILE A 105 -0.63 9.51 18.76
N HIS A 106 0.20 8.60 19.29
CA HIS A 106 0.62 8.56 20.69
C HIS A 106 2.05 9.02 20.83
#